data_AF-A0A395CTP9-F1
#
_entry.id   AF-A0A395CTP9-F1
#
_cell.length_a   1.000
_cell.length_b   1.000
_cell.length_c   1.000
_cell.angle_alpha   90.00
_cell.angle_beta   90.00
_cell.angle_gamma   90.00
#
_symmetry.space_group_name_H-M   'P 1'
#
loop_
_entity.id
_entity.type
_entity.pdbx_description
1 polymer ?
#
loop_
_entity_poly.entity_id
_entity_poly.type
_entity_poly.pdbx_seq_one_letter_code
_entity_poly.pdbx_strand_id
1 'polypeptide(L)'
;MGVYYTHYLIPLDNSFRPEPERIAALIDALTGARFIPRPQAGGGPTYFLDDWGREAAERSTPAAPEPPKPWWKRIFASSAPARTNLLDLVNIHRPFAIPLTEESLAALADRAVTVGWTIEYLFAKGLAYPFEQSPSRDDPPNYRLLIEASEDFRTETIDHYDETGAIDPHCRCGEDLSYMRAPFEDLAIRRLCPSCGASFEPREKLVTFTNGATGESEVIHGGICYRFAVVVDCGKSVPPAIEDGKEGKLSRRFLDTCSEALGVELYELGSYS
;
A
#
# COMPACT_ATOMS: atom_id res chain seq x y z
N MET A 1 15.71 -9.70 -20.56
CA MET A 1 14.68 -8.96 -19.80
C MET A 1 14.71 -9.50 -18.38
N GLY A 2 14.67 -8.65 -17.36
CA GLY A 2 14.71 -9.13 -15.97
C GLY A 2 13.29 -9.42 -15.51
N VAL A 3 13.09 -10.55 -14.85
CA VAL A 3 11.81 -10.89 -14.20
C VAL A 3 11.73 -10.11 -12.89
N TYR A 4 10.60 -9.45 -12.64
CA TYR A 4 10.29 -8.88 -11.32
C TYR A 4 9.30 -9.76 -10.59
N TYR A 5 9.36 -9.79 -9.26
CA TYR A 5 8.43 -10.57 -8.46
C TYR A 5 7.91 -9.76 -7.29
N THR A 6 6.58 -9.74 -7.14
CA THR A 6 5.89 -9.06 -6.05
C THR A 6 4.90 -10.02 -5.42
N HIS A 7 4.89 -10.12 -4.10
CA HIS A 7 3.94 -10.96 -3.37
C HIS A 7 3.01 -10.09 -2.53
N TYR A 8 1.71 -10.23 -2.73
CA TYR A 8 0.67 -9.48 -2.05
C TYR A 8 0.03 -10.30 -0.95
N LEU A 9 -0.23 -9.67 0.18
CA LEU A 9 -1.06 -10.19 1.25
C LEU A 9 -2.24 -9.22 1.45
N ILE A 10 -3.42 -9.64 1.00
CA ILE A 10 -4.60 -8.80 0.85
C ILE A 10 -5.71 -9.30 1.80
N PRO A 11 -6.41 -8.41 2.53
CA PRO A 11 -7.60 -8.79 3.28
C PRO A 11 -8.69 -9.39 2.40
N LEU A 12 -9.34 -10.46 2.87
CA LEU A 12 -10.41 -11.14 2.12
C LEU A 12 -11.56 -10.23 1.69
N ASP A 13 -11.82 -9.13 2.39
CA ASP A 13 -12.89 -8.18 2.08
C ASP A 13 -12.52 -7.22 0.93
N ASN A 14 -11.25 -7.11 0.53
CA ASN A 14 -10.68 -6.16 -0.46
C ASN A 14 -10.89 -4.65 -0.15
N SER A 15 -12.09 -4.30 0.33
CA SER A 15 -12.57 -3.00 0.81
C SER A 15 -12.05 -2.64 2.20
N PHE A 16 -11.48 -3.61 2.93
CA PHE A 16 -10.89 -3.37 4.24
C PHE A 16 -9.75 -2.37 4.13
N ARG A 17 -9.83 -1.33 4.96
CA ARG A 17 -8.74 -0.41 5.25
C ARG A 17 -8.59 -0.36 6.76
N PRO A 18 -7.43 -0.73 7.32
CA PRO A 18 -7.22 -0.68 8.75
C PRO A 18 -7.15 0.76 9.25
N GLU A 19 -7.69 0.96 10.45
CA GLU A 19 -7.49 2.20 11.20
C GLU A 19 -5.99 2.38 11.56
N PRO A 20 -5.53 3.63 11.77
CA PRO A 20 -4.14 3.94 12.13
C PRO A 20 -3.56 3.08 13.25
N GLU A 21 -4.32 2.76 14.29
CA GLU A 21 -3.88 1.96 15.43
C GLU A 21 -3.53 0.53 15.02
N ARG A 22 -4.29 -0.04 14.08
CA ARG A 22 -4.04 -1.40 13.57
C ARG A 22 -2.80 -1.45 12.68
N ILE A 23 -2.53 -0.38 11.92
CA ILE A 23 -1.30 -0.26 11.13
C ILE A 23 -0.09 -0.16 12.07
N ALA A 24 -0.18 0.64 13.14
CA ALA A 24 0.87 0.71 14.17
C ALA A 24 1.11 -0.65 14.83
N ALA A 25 0.03 -1.34 15.23
CA ALA A 25 0.10 -2.68 15.81
C ALA A 25 0.72 -3.71 14.85
N LEU A 26 0.40 -3.64 13.56
CA LEU A 26 1.04 -4.47 12.53
C LEU A 26 2.55 -4.22 12.46
N ILE A 27 2.98 -2.96 12.46
CA ILE A 27 4.40 -2.60 12.41
C ILE A 27 5.13 -3.12 13.65
N ASP A 28 4.53 -2.97 14.84
CA ASP A 28 5.09 -3.50 16.08
C ASP A 28 5.17 -5.03 16.06
N ALA A 29 4.15 -5.72 15.54
CA ALA A 29 4.13 -7.16 15.40
C ALA A 29 5.21 -7.65 14.43
N LEU A 30 5.33 -7.04 13.25
CA LEU A 30 6.37 -7.33 12.26
C LEU A 30 7.78 -7.08 12.83
N THR A 31 7.95 -6.01 13.59
CA THR A 31 9.21 -5.68 14.28
C THR A 31 9.54 -6.73 15.35
N GLY A 32 8.56 -7.09 16.19
CA GLY A 32 8.71 -8.09 17.24
C GLY A 32 9.03 -9.48 16.68
N ALA A 33 8.41 -9.84 15.55
CA ALA A 33 8.70 -11.06 14.82
C ALA A 33 10.00 -10.99 13.98
N ARG A 34 10.64 -9.82 13.91
CA ARG A 34 11.88 -9.54 13.17
C ARG A 34 11.76 -9.63 11.65
N PHE A 35 10.57 -9.40 11.08
CA PHE A 35 10.42 -9.30 9.63
C PHE A 35 10.87 -7.95 9.09
N ILE A 36 10.80 -6.91 9.91
CA ILE A 36 11.33 -5.58 9.62
C ILE A 36 12.30 -5.14 10.72
N PRO A 37 13.31 -4.31 10.40
CA PRO A 37 14.19 -3.74 11.41
C PRO A 37 13.39 -2.79 12.31
N ARG A 38 13.75 -2.79 13.60
CA ARG A 38 13.22 -1.77 14.51
C ARG A 38 13.67 -0.39 14.02
N PRO A 39 12.76 0.58 13.84
CA PRO A 39 13.14 1.90 13.37
C PRO A 39 14.06 2.55 14.41
N GLN A 40 15.33 2.77 14.03
CA GLN A 40 16.31 3.53 14.80
C GLN A 40 16.48 4.92 14.18
N ALA A 41 16.91 5.91 14.97
CA ALA A 41 17.21 7.24 14.46
C ALA A 41 18.18 7.17 13.26
N GLY A 42 17.72 7.61 12.09
CA GLY A 42 18.52 7.67 10.85
C GLY A 42 18.42 6.47 9.90
N GLY A 43 17.72 5.39 10.26
CA GLY A 43 17.56 4.18 9.44
C GLY A 43 16.14 3.61 9.46
N GLY A 44 15.15 4.48 9.24
CA GLY A 44 13.72 4.14 9.26
C GLY A 44 13.15 3.74 7.90
N PRO A 45 11.86 3.34 7.85
CA PRO A 45 11.16 3.14 6.60
C PRO A 45 11.17 4.39 5.72
N THR A 46 11.10 4.14 4.42
CA THR A 46 10.80 5.13 3.37
C THR A 46 9.28 5.26 3.22
N TYR A 47 8.81 6.45 2.88
CA TYR A 47 7.39 6.73 2.68
C TYR A 47 7.17 7.35 1.32
N PHE A 48 6.07 6.96 0.69
CA PHE A 48 5.60 7.55 -0.54
C PHE A 48 4.14 7.95 -0.36
N LEU A 49 3.84 9.23 -0.61
CA LEU A 49 2.49 9.73 -0.74
C LEU A 49 2.12 9.61 -2.22
N ASP A 50 1.20 8.71 -2.49
CA ASP A 50 0.90 8.25 -3.84
C ASP A 50 -0.26 9.06 -4.49
N ASP A 51 -0.66 10.18 -3.87
CA ASP A 51 -1.78 11.04 -4.27
C ASP A 51 -1.39 12.53 -4.49
N TRP A 52 -0.11 12.79 -4.76
CA TRP A 52 0.46 14.14 -4.94
C TRP A 52 -0.35 15.05 -5.89
N GLY A 53 -1.02 14.47 -6.90
CA GLY A 53 -1.85 15.20 -7.87
C GLY A 53 -3.09 15.87 -7.25
N ARG A 54 -3.73 15.26 -6.25
CA ARG A 54 -4.89 15.87 -5.57
C ARG A 54 -4.45 17.15 -4.83
N GLU A 55 -3.27 17.11 -4.24
CA GLU A 55 -2.68 18.25 -3.52
C GLU A 55 -2.20 19.37 -4.47
N ALA A 56 -1.62 19.03 -5.61
CA ALA A 56 -1.31 20.01 -6.65
C ALA A 56 -2.58 20.68 -7.20
N ALA A 57 -3.65 19.92 -7.42
CA ALA A 57 -4.94 20.43 -7.88
C ALA A 57 -5.62 21.32 -6.82
N GLU A 58 -5.63 20.92 -5.55
CA GLU A 58 -6.18 21.71 -4.44
C GLU A 58 -5.37 23.00 -4.19
N ARG A 59 -4.02 22.95 -4.29
CA ARG A 59 -3.16 24.15 -4.22
C ARG A 59 -3.32 25.08 -5.43
N SER A 60 -3.67 24.53 -6.59
CA SER A 60 -3.89 25.29 -7.83
C SER A 60 -5.31 25.84 -7.96
N THR A 61 -6.23 25.41 -7.09
CA THR A 61 -7.59 25.93 -7.06
C THR A 61 -7.55 27.29 -6.36
N PRO A 62 -7.74 28.43 -7.05
CA PRO A 62 -7.81 29.71 -6.37
C PRO A 62 -8.97 29.66 -5.39
N ALA A 63 -8.69 29.94 -4.11
CA ALA A 63 -9.73 30.09 -3.10
C ALA A 63 -10.81 31.01 -3.66
N ALA A 64 -12.08 30.56 -3.61
CA ALA A 64 -13.21 31.39 -4.01
C ALA A 64 -13.05 32.77 -3.36
N PRO A 65 -13.17 33.88 -4.11
CA PRO A 65 -12.92 35.20 -3.57
C PRO A 65 -13.79 35.39 -2.33
N GLU A 66 -13.14 35.52 -1.17
CA GLU A 66 -13.87 35.76 0.08
C GLU A 66 -14.75 37.00 -0.12
N PRO A 67 -16.04 36.95 0.25
CA PRO A 67 -16.86 38.16 0.24
C PRO A 67 -16.15 39.22 1.10
N PRO A 68 -16.14 40.49 0.67
CA PRO A 68 -15.36 41.53 1.33
C PRO A 68 -15.71 41.59 2.82
N LYS A 69 -14.74 41.20 3.66
CA LYS A 69 -14.92 41.23 5.11
C LYS A 69 -15.22 42.67 5.56
N PRO A 70 -16.25 42.89 6.38
CA PRO A 70 -16.57 44.22 6.86
C PRO A 70 -15.43 44.77 7.74
N TRP A 71 -15.20 46.08 7.62
CA TRP A 71 -14.02 46.78 8.12
C TRP A 71 -13.71 46.55 9.61
N TRP A 72 -14.71 46.33 10.45
CA TRP A 72 -14.55 46.07 11.89
C TRP A 72 -13.91 44.71 12.19
N LYS A 73 -14.10 43.68 11.34
CA LYS A 73 -13.39 42.39 11.48
C LYS A 73 -11.89 42.49 11.19
N ARG A 74 -11.43 43.54 10.51
CA ARG A 74 -10.00 43.78 10.24
C ARG A 74 -9.27 44.37 11.45
N ILE A 75 -9.99 45.03 12.36
CA ILE A 75 -9.42 45.71 13.53
C ILE A 75 -9.34 44.77 14.74
N PHE A 76 -10.25 43.80 14.85
CA PHE A 76 -10.34 42.86 15.96
C PHE A 76 -9.99 41.41 15.60
N ALA A 77 -9.32 41.18 14.47
CA ALA A 77 -8.83 39.85 14.14
C ALA A 77 -7.71 39.47 15.11
N SER A 78 -8.07 38.76 16.19
CA SER A 78 -7.14 37.89 16.90
C SER A 78 -6.53 36.96 15.85
N SER A 79 -5.21 36.94 15.76
CA SER A 79 -4.47 35.93 15.01
C SER A 79 -5.06 34.57 15.37
N ALA A 80 -5.72 33.93 14.40
CA ALA A 80 -6.08 32.53 14.53
C ALA A 80 -4.78 31.80 14.90
N PRO A 81 -4.79 30.89 15.90
CA PRO A 81 -3.61 30.10 16.18
C PRO A 81 -3.17 29.50 14.86
N ALA A 82 -1.90 29.69 14.51
CA ALA A 82 -1.32 29.07 13.33
C ALA A 82 -1.65 27.58 13.45
N ARG A 83 -2.55 27.09 12.59
CA ARG A 83 -2.69 25.66 12.39
C ARG A 83 -1.30 25.22 12.00
N THR A 84 -0.62 24.51 12.89
CA THR A 84 0.57 23.76 12.51
C THR A 84 0.15 22.95 11.29
N ASN A 85 0.73 23.25 10.13
CA ASN A 85 0.45 22.46 8.96
C ASN A 85 0.97 21.06 9.31
N LEU A 86 0.08 20.09 9.48
CA LEU A 86 0.46 18.69 9.69
C LEU A 86 1.40 18.20 8.55
N LEU A 87 1.37 18.90 7.41
CA LEU A 87 2.27 18.73 6.28
C LEU A 87 3.71 19.22 6.52
N ASP A 88 3.97 20.13 7.47
CA ASP A 88 5.34 20.47 7.90
C ASP A 88 5.99 19.32 8.69
N LEU A 89 5.20 18.36 9.17
CA LEU A 89 5.68 17.11 9.79
C LEU A 89 5.97 16.01 8.75
N VAL A 90 5.40 16.10 7.54
CA VAL A 90 5.54 15.13 6.45
C VAL A 90 6.34 15.74 5.30
N ASN A 91 7.63 15.95 5.53
CA ASN A 91 8.53 16.30 4.44
C ASN A 91 8.79 15.05 3.60
N ILE A 92 8.27 14.99 2.36
CA ILE A 92 8.45 13.87 1.41
C ILE A 92 9.92 13.54 1.07
N HIS A 93 10.87 14.41 1.45
CA HIS A 93 12.31 14.19 1.31
C HIS A 93 13.03 13.97 2.65
N ARG A 94 12.30 13.91 3.78
CA ARG A 94 12.84 13.49 5.06
C ARG A 94 12.11 12.25 5.57
N PRO A 95 12.83 11.27 6.15
CA PRO A 95 12.17 10.21 6.88
C PRO A 95 11.27 10.83 7.95
N PHE A 96 10.05 10.29 8.12
CA PHE A 96 9.16 10.65 9.23
C PHE A 96 9.97 10.69 10.52
N ALA A 97 9.63 11.62 11.43
CA ALA A 97 10.18 11.59 12.77
C ALA A 97 9.79 10.25 13.42
N ILE A 98 10.74 9.31 13.48
CA ILE A 98 10.58 8.07 14.24
C ILE A 98 10.32 8.49 15.69
N PRO A 99 9.26 7.98 16.34
CA PRO A 99 8.49 6.78 15.98
C PRO A 99 7.23 7.01 15.12
N LEU A 100 6.87 5.97 14.34
CA LEU A 100 5.54 5.84 13.74
C LEU A 100 4.49 5.66 14.83
N THR A 101 3.84 6.75 15.20
CA THR A 101 2.76 6.74 16.17
C THR A 101 1.40 6.65 15.48
N GLU A 102 0.38 6.25 16.23
CA GLU A 102 -1.03 6.39 15.86
C GLU A 102 -1.32 7.81 15.31
N GLU A 103 -0.85 8.85 16.00
CA GLU A 103 -1.01 10.25 15.58
C GLU A 103 -0.42 10.53 14.19
N SER A 104 0.74 9.91 13.90
CA SER A 104 1.42 10.06 12.60
C SER A 104 0.64 9.38 11.47
N LEU A 105 0.05 8.23 11.76
CA LEU A 105 -0.74 7.45 10.80
C LEU A 105 -2.16 8.03 10.61
N ALA A 106 -2.75 8.60 11.66
CA ALA A 106 -4.03 9.29 11.59
C ALA A 106 -4.00 10.49 10.63
N ALA A 107 -2.87 11.18 10.53
CA ALA A 107 -2.66 12.24 9.55
C ALA A 107 -2.73 11.75 8.08
N LEU A 108 -2.64 10.44 7.87
CA LEU A 108 -2.60 9.78 6.55
C LEU A 108 -3.86 8.93 6.30
N ALA A 109 -4.84 8.95 7.20
CA ALA A 109 -6.01 8.08 7.16
C ALA A 109 -6.87 8.27 5.89
N ASP A 110 -6.93 9.48 5.34
CA ASP A 110 -7.69 9.80 4.12
C ASP A 110 -6.82 9.83 2.86
N ARG A 111 -5.53 9.47 2.99
CA ARG A 111 -4.57 9.52 1.88
C ARG A 111 -4.24 8.14 1.36
N ALA A 112 -3.65 8.12 0.19
CA ALA A 112 -2.95 6.94 -0.28
C ALA A 112 -1.47 7.00 0.10
N VAL A 113 -1.05 6.01 0.89
CA VAL A 113 0.27 5.96 1.51
C VAL A 113 0.89 4.58 1.30
N THR A 114 2.18 4.60 0.98
CA THR A 114 3.05 3.42 1.01
C THR A 114 4.13 3.64 2.05
N VAL A 115 4.24 2.72 3.02
CA VAL A 115 5.31 2.66 4.02
C VAL A 115 6.21 1.48 3.70
N GLY A 116 7.48 1.69 3.40
CA GLY A 116 8.37 0.66 2.89
C GLY A 116 9.71 0.53 3.61
N TRP A 117 10.12 -0.70 3.88
CA TRP A 117 11.45 -1.03 4.39
C TRP A 117 12.26 -1.75 3.30
N THR A 118 13.40 -1.17 2.92
CA THR A 118 14.38 -1.89 2.11
C THR A 118 15.16 -2.85 3.02
N ILE A 119 15.02 -4.14 2.75
CA ILE A 119 15.66 -5.20 3.52
C ILE A 119 16.90 -5.68 2.75
N GLU A 120 18.03 -5.15 3.18
CA GLU A 120 19.36 -5.60 2.74
C GLU A 120 20.05 -6.33 3.88
N TYR A 121 20.82 -7.37 3.54
CA TYR A 121 21.63 -8.16 4.49
C TYR A 121 20.80 -8.80 5.61
N LEU A 122 19.67 -9.43 5.24
CA LEU A 122 18.70 -10.06 6.14
C LEU A 122 19.35 -10.81 7.33
N PHE A 123 20.24 -11.76 7.03
CA PHE A 123 20.86 -12.62 8.04
C PHE A 123 21.82 -11.86 8.97
N ALA A 124 22.56 -10.88 8.44
CA ALA A 124 23.48 -10.06 9.24
C ALA A 124 22.72 -9.21 10.27
N LYS A 125 21.49 -8.81 9.94
CA LYS A 125 20.59 -8.06 10.83
C LYS A 125 19.73 -8.95 11.73
N GLY A 126 19.86 -10.28 11.62
CA GLY A 126 19.08 -11.23 12.41
C GLY A 126 17.57 -11.18 12.12
N LEU A 127 17.20 -10.73 10.91
CA LEU A 127 15.82 -10.64 10.45
C LEU A 127 15.32 -11.99 9.95
N ALA A 128 14.01 -12.20 10.04
CA ALA A 128 13.32 -13.37 9.51
C ALA A 128 12.93 -13.14 8.04
N TYR A 129 13.11 -14.16 7.21
CA TYR A 129 12.65 -14.14 5.82
C TYR A 129 11.14 -14.40 5.76
N PRO A 130 10.35 -13.65 4.97
CA PRO A 130 8.91 -13.80 4.95
C PRO A 130 8.41 -15.08 4.29
N PHE A 131 9.16 -15.71 3.38
CA PHE A 131 8.76 -16.94 2.67
C PHE A 131 9.13 -18.24 3.39
N GLU A 132 8.44 -19.34 3.06
CA GLU A 132 8.71 -20.67 3.62
C GLU A 132 10.12 -21.19 3.29
N GLN A 133 10.50 -21.11 2.01
CA GLN A 133 11.82 -21.55 1.56
C GLN A 133 12.85 -20.45 1.82
N SER A 134 13.71 -20.68 2.81
CA SER A 134 14.77 -19.74 3.14
C SER A 134 15.84 -19.68 2.04
N PRO A 135 16.37 -18.49 1.73
CA PRO A 135 17.44 -18.32 0.76
C PRO A 135 18.78 -18.81 1.30
N SER A 136 19.74 -19.00 0.40
CA SER A 136 21.13 -19.30 0.77
C SER A 136 21.70 -18.17 1.63
N ARG A 137 22.54 -18.53 2.60
CA ARG A 137 23.28 -17.53 3.40
C ARG A 137 24.33 -16.78 2.59
N ASP A 138 24.83 -17.41 1.53
CA ASP A 138 25.91 -16.86 0.71
C ASP A 138 25.41 -15.83 -0.31
N ASP A 139 24.10 -15.84 -0.59
CA ASP A 139 23.44 -14.89 -1.50
C ASP A 139 22.04 -14.52 -0.98
N PRO A 140 21.94 -13.67 0.05
CA PRO A 140 20.66 -13.27 0.61
C PRO A 140 19.92 -12.29 -0.32
N PRO A 141 18.62 -12.48 -0.58
CA PRO A 141 17.86 -11.62 -1.46
C PRO A 141 17.69 -10.23 -0.84
N ASN A 142 17.76 -9.21 -1.70
CA ASN A 142 17.32 -7.87 -1.35
C ASN A 142 15.87 -7.71 -1.78
N TYR A 143 15.01 -7.30 -0.85
CA TYR A 143 13.60 -7.08 -1.12
C TYR A 143 13.11 -5.87 -0.33
N ARG A 144 11.90 -5.42 -0.63
CA ARG A 144 11.19 -4.40 0.13
C ARG A 144 9.95 -5.03 0.75
N LEU A 145 9.72 -4.72 2.02
CA LEU A 145 8.43 -4.95 2.64
C LEU A 145 7.68 -3.62 2.63
N LEU A 146 6.49 -3.60 2.04
CA LEU A 146 5.64 -2.42 1.93
C LEU A 146 4.33 -2.65 2.69
N ILE A 147 3.83 -1.60 3.31
CA ILE A 147 2.45 -1.49 3.80
C ILE A 147 1.80 -0.42 2.96
N GLU A 148 0.77 -0.80 2.22
CA GLU A 148 0.04 0.09 1.33
C GLU A 148 -1.37 0.29 1.84
N ALA A 149 -1.82 1.54 1.89
CA ALA A 149 -3.18 1.90 2.26
C ALA A 149 -3.69 3.01 1.33
N SER A 150 -4.92 2.90 0.83
CA SER A 150 -5.49 3.85 -0.13
C SER A 150 -6.98 4.11 0.10
N GLU A 151 -7.43 5.34 -0.16
CA GLU A 151 -8.84 5.75 0.07
C GLU A 151 -9.73 4.98 -0.92
N ASP A 152 -9.35 5.05 -2.18
CA ASP A 152 -9.86 4.27 -3.30
C ASP A 152 -9.04 2.98 -3.48
N PHE A 153 -9.52 2.07 -4.32
CA PHE A 153 -8.82 0.82 -4.56
C PHE A 153 -7.57 1.04 -5.40
N ARG A 154 -6.45 0.48 -4.96
CA ARG A 154 -5.30 0.22 -5.83
C ARG A 154 -5.60 -1.02 -6.64
N THR A 155 -5.13 -1.01 -7.87
CA THR A 155 -4.98 -2.21 -8.67
C THR A 155 -3.57 -2.19 -9.20
N GLU A 156 -2.91 -3.34 -9.22
CA GLU A 156 -1.65 -3.43 -9.93
C GLU A 156 -2.00 -3.37 -11.43
N THR A 157 -1.62 -2.29 -12.11
CA THR A 157 -1.30 -2.38 -13.54
C THR A 157 0.05 -3.06 -13.57
N ILE A 158 0.04 -4.39 -13.47
CA ILE A 158 1.21 -5.16 -13.88
C ILE A 158 1.53 -4.65 -15.28
N ASP A 159 2.79 -4.31 -15.57
CA ASP A 159 3.29 -3.85 -16.87
C ASP A 159 3.15 -4.93 -17.98
N HIS A 160 2.15 -5.82 -17.88
CA HIS A 160 2.08 -7.09 -18.58
C HIS A 160 0.94 -7.21 -19.57
N TYR A 161 1.38 -7.40 -20.79
CA TYR A 161 0.94 -8.26 -21.89
C TYR A 161 -0.20 -9.29 -21.71
N ASP A 162 -0.78 -9.56 -20.53
CA ASP A 162 -1.78 -10.63 -20.35
C ASP A 162 -3.00 -10.36 -19.43
N GLU A 163 -3.19 -9.15 -18.87
CA GLU A 163 -4.40 -8.77 -18.07
C GLU A 163 -4.71 -9.68 -16.86
N THR A 164 -3.76 -10.50 -16.42
CA THR A 164 -3.97 -11.49 -15.37
C THR A 164 -4.40 -10.85 -14.04
N GLY A 165 -5.47 -11.36 -13.43
CA GLY A 165 -5.95 -10.89 -12.12
C GLY A 165 -6.58 -9.48 -12.12
N ALA A 166 -6.65 -8.82 -13.29
CA ALA A 166 -7.24 -7.50 -13.44
C ALA A 166 -8.77 -7.57 -13.27
N ILE A 167 -9.31 -6.60 -12.54
CA ILE A 167 -10.74 -6.49 -12.30
C ILE A 167 -11.33 -5.46 -13.23
N ASP A 168 -12.49 -5.81 -13.81
CA ASP A 168 -13.33 -4.86 -14.52
C ASP A 168 -13.66 -3.64 -13.62
N PRO A 169 -13.27 -2.41 -13.98
CA PRO A 169 -13.50 -1.24 -13.15
C PRO A 169 -14.92 -0.67 -13.25
N HIS A 170 -15.81 -1.25 -14.06
CA HIS A 170 -17.13 -0.66 -14.27
C HIS A 170 -18.09 -0.87 -13.10
N CYS A 171 -18.85 0.18 -12.81
CA CYS A 171 -20.00 0.16 -11.92
C CYS A 171 -21.19 -0.55 -12.60
N ARG A 172 -22.16 -1.02 -11.80
CA ARG A 172 -23.42 -1.59 -12.30
C ARG A 172 -24.25 -0.60 -13.16
N CYS A 173 -24.03 0.71 -13.01
CA CYS A 173 -24.66 1.72 -13.86
C CYS A 173 -23.93 1.96 -15.20
N GLY A 174 -22.82 1.27 -15.44
CA GLY A 174 -21.99 1.40 -16.65
C GLY A 174 -20.90 2.46 -16.58
N GLU A 175 -20.78 3.21 -15.46
CA GLU A 175 -19.70 4.17 -15.27
C GLU A 175 -18.36 3.45 -15.10
N ASP A 176 -17.32 3.87 -15.83
CA ASP A 176 -15.95 3.43 -15.60
C ASP A 176 -15.39 4.15 -14.37
N LEU A 177 -14.97 3.37 -13.37
CA LEU A 177 -14.46 3.91 -12.10
C LEU A 177 -12.94 4.06 -12.10
N SER A 178 -12.27 3.68 -13.19
CA SER A 178 -10.82 3.74 -13.28
C SER A 178 -10.29 5.17 -13.43
N TYR A 179 -9.14 5.46 -12.83
CA TYR A 179 -8.42 6.71 -13.01
C TYR A 179 -6.93 6.54 -12.70
N MET A 180 -6.10 7.35 -13.35
CA MET A 180 -4.66 7.36 -13.13
C MET A 180 -4.31 8.19 -11.89
N ARG A 181 -3.48 7.63 -11.01
CA ARG A 181 -2.97 8.33 -9.82
C ARG A 181 -1.58 8.87 -10.06
N ALA A 182 -1.46 10.19 -10.02
CA ALA A 182 -0.17 10.87 -10.01
C ALA A 182 0.53 10.67 -8.65
N PRO A 183 1.88 10.57 -8.61
CA PRO A 183 2.81 10.84 -9.70
C PRO A 183 3.26 9.63 -10.51
N PHE A 184 2.91 8.40 -10.07
CA PHE A 184 3.44 7.16 -10.64
C PHE A 184 2.61 6.60 -11.79
N GLU A 185 1.47 7.23 -12.10
CA GLU A 185 0.54 6.75 -13.12
C GLU A 185 -0.01 5.35 -12.80
N ASP A 186 -0.06 4.99 -11.52
CA ASP A 186 -0.74 3.77 -11.06
C ASP A 186 -2.24 3.87 -11.38
N LEU A 187 -2.83 2.77 -11.87
CA LEU A 187 -4.29 2.69 -12.03
C LEU A 187 -4.96 2.51 -10.66
N ALA A 188 -6.02 3.28 -10.44
CA ALA A 188 -6.89 3.13 -9.28
C ALA A 188 -8.35 3.06 -9.68
N ILE A 189 -9.17 2.49 -8.80
CA ILE A 189 -10.60 2.33 -9.00
C ILE A 189 -11.33 3.02 -7.87
N ARG A 190 -12.23 3.95 -8.21
CA ARG A 190 -13.02 4.69 -7.22
C ARG A 190 -13.85 3.74 -6.36
N ARG A 191 -13.83 3.94 -5.04
CA ARG A 191 -14.65 3.17 -4.12
C ARG A 191 -16.14 3.44 -4.28
N LEU A 192 -16.50 4.67 -4.62
CA LEU A 192 -17.88 5.10 -4.82
C LEU A 192 -18.06 5.60 -6.25
N CYS A 193 -19.12 5.14 -6.90
CA CYS A 193 -19.48 5.61 -8.22
C CYS A 193 -19.92 7.08 -8.18
N PRO A 194 -19.28 7.99 -8.94
CA PRO A 194 -19.68 9.40 -8.96
C PRO A 194 -21.07 9.62 -9.57
N SER A 195 -21.50 8.72 -10.45
CA SER A 195 -22.77 8.83 -11.19
C SER A 195 -23.98 8.33 -10.40
N CYS A 196 -23.85 7.23 -9.64
CA CYS A 196 -24.98 6.63 -8.92
C CYS A 196 -24.77 6.46 -7.40
N GLY A 197 -23.58 6.75 -6.88
CA GLY A 197 -23.24 6.63 -5.46
C GLY A 197 -23.05 5.20 -4.94
N ALA A 198 -23.19 4.17 -5.80
CA ALA A 198 -22.99 2.79 -5.39
C ALA A 198 -21.54 2.50 -5.02
N SER A 199 -21.33 1.65 -4.02
CA SER A 199 -20.01 1.09 -3.68
C SER A 199 -19.50 0.17 -4.77
N PHE A 200 -18.21 0.24 -5.05
CA PHE A 200 -17.50 -0.78 -5.82
C PHE A 200 -17.09 -1.92 -4.88
N GLU A 201 -17.47 -3.14 -5.23
CA GLU A 201 -17.26 -4.34 -4.42
C GLU A 201 -16.35 -5.32 -5.17
N PRO A 202 -15.00 -5.20 -5.07
CA PRO A 202 -14.08 -6.06 -5.82
C PRO A 202 -14.31 -7.55 -5.53
N ARG A 203 -14.66 -7.87 -4.28
CA ARG A 203 -14.87 -9.25 -3.83
C ARG A 203 -15.99 -9.98 -4.57
N GLU A 204 -16.96 -9.27 -5.12
CA GLU A 204 -18.03 -9.85 -5.93
C GLU A 204 -17.58 -10.22 -7.35
N LYS A 205 -16.41 -9.74 -7.79
CA LYS A 205 -15.88 -9.95 -9.13
C LYS A 205 -14.96 -11.18 -9.15
N LEU A 206 -15.20 -12.07 -10.12
CA LEU A 206 -14.36 -13.22 -10.40
C LEU A 206 -13.34 -12.85 -11.48
N VAL A 207 -12.08 -13.17 -11.23
CA VAL A 207 -10.99 -12.95 -12.18
C VAL A 207 -10.17 -14.21 -12.35
N THR A 208 -9.65 -14.42 -13.56
CA THR A 208 -8.65 -15.45 -13.80
C THR A 208 -7.29 -14.91 -13.37
N PHE A 209 -6.66 -15.56 -12.42
CA PHE A 209 -5.30 -15.29 -11.99
C PHE A 209 -4.39 -16.41 -12.45
N THR A 210 -3.24 -16.06 -12.99
CA THR A 210 -2.23 -16.97 -13.51
C THR A 210 -0.96 -16.73 -12.71
N ASN A 211 -0.52 -17.76 -12.00
CA ASN A 211 0.72 -17.69 -11.24
C ASN A 211 1.90 -17.71 -12.23
N GLY A 212 2.64 -16.61 -12.34
CA GLY A 212 3.75 -16.52 -13.30
C GLY A 212 4.94 -17.44 -13.00
N ALA A 213 5.03 -18.04 -11.79
CA ALA A 213 6.05 -19.03 -11.45
C ALA A 213 5.73 -20.39 -12.08
N THR A 214 4.48 -20.82 -11.91
CA THR A 214 4.03 -22.18 -12.23
C THR A 214 3.32 -22.25 -13.59
N GLY A 215 2.81 -21.11 -14.07
CA GLY A 215 1.92 -21.00 -15.22
C GLY A 215 0.50 -21.51 -14.96
N GLU A 216 0.18 -21.90 -13.73
CA GLU A 216 -1.16 -22.39 -13.38
C GLU A 216 -2.15 -21.23 -13.25
N SER A 217 -3.32 -21.39 -13.84
CA SER A 217 -4.42 -20.43 -13.74
C SER A 217 -5.52 -20.93 -12.83
N GLU A 218 -6.05 -20.03 -12.01
CA GLU A 218 -7.20 -20.26 -11.14
C GLU A 218 -8.19 -19.08 -11.22
N VAL A 219 -9.43 -19.32 -10.78
CA VAL A 219 -10.44 -18.26 -10.68
C VAL A 219 -10.53 -17.82 -9.23
N ILE A 220 -10.22 -16.55 -8.98
CA ILE A 220 -10.22 -15.95 -7.65
C ILE A 220 -11.21 -14.78 -7.57
N HIS A 221 -11.64 -14.50 -6.36
CA HIS A 221 -12.47 -13.33 -6.07
C HIS A 221 -11.59 -12.13 -5.77
N GLY A 222 -11.91 -10.97 -6.34
CA GLY A 222 -11.30 -9.71 -5.95
C GLY A 222 -9.88 -9.43 -6.45
N GLY A 223 -9.22 -10.38 -7.13
CA GLY A 223 -7.95 -10.17 -7.83
C GLY A 223 -6.85 -9.48 -7.01
N ILE A 224 -5.98 -8.74 -7.69
CA ILE A 224 -5.03 -7.79 -7.08
C ILE A 224 -5.70 -6.40 -7.05
N CYS A 225 -6.78 -6.27 -6.29
CA CYS A 225 -7.49 -5.00 -6.07
C CYS A 225 -7.79 -4.80 -4.59
N TYR A 226 -7.26 -3.73 -4.00
CA TYR A 226 -7.29 -3.58 -2.55
C TYR A 226 -7.25 -2.13 -2.10
N ARG A 227 -7.81 -1.87 -0.92
CA ARG A 227 -7.59 -0.61 -0.18
C ARG A 227 -6.45 -0.73 0.83
N PHE A 228 -6.03 -1.94 1.15
CA PHE A 228 -4.90 -2.23 2.00
C PHE A 228 -4.20 -3.52 1.58
N ALA A 229 -2.87 -3.52 1.56
CA ALA A 229 -2.08 -4.73 1.39
C ALA A 229 -0.75 -4.64 2.15
N VAL A 230 -0.25 -5.80 2.57
CA VAL A 230 1.18 -5.96 2.89
C VAL A 230 1.83 -6.57 1.65
N VAL A 231 2.88 -5.94 1.15
CA VAL A 231 3.53 -6.30 -0.11
C VAL A 231 4.98 -6.68 0.15
N VAL A 232 5.43 -7.79 -0.42
CA VAL A 232 6.83 -8.19 -0.47
C VAL A 232 7.30 -8.02 -1.91
N ASP A 233 7.91 -6.88 -2.20
CA ASP A 233 8.50 -6.55 -3.50
C ASP A 233 9.93 -7.09 -3.53
N CYS A 234 10.11 -8.22 -4.22
CA CYS A 234 11.41 -8.85 -4.37
C CYS A 234 12.23 -8.23 -5.50
N GLY A 235 11.64 -7.34 -6.32
CA GLY A 235 12.24 -6.88 -7.55
C GLY A 235 12.80 -8.05 -8.36
N LYS A 236 14.10 -7.99 -8.67
CA LYS A 236 14.82 -9.08 -9.38
C LYS A 236 15.36 -10.18 -8.48
N SER A 237 15.27 -10.04 -7.16
CA SER A 237 15.75 -11.02 -6.18
C SER A 237 14.70 -12.10 -5.95
N VAL A 238 14.43 -12.89 -6.99
CA VAL A 238 13.35 -13.87 -6.99
C VAL A 238 13.53 -14.91 -5.87
N PRO A 239 12.49 -15.22 -5.06
CA PRO A 239 12.60 -16.22 -4.02
C PRO A 239 13.02 -17.61 -4.55
N PRO A 240 13.81 -18.41 -3.80
CA PRO A 240 14.38 -19.67 -4.31
C PRO A 240 13.35 -20.69 -4.80
N ALA A 241 12.19 -20.76 -4.14
CA ALA A 241 11.11 -21.66 -4.57
C ALA A 241 10.67 -21.40 -6.01
N ILE A 242 10.73 -20.13 -6.43
CA ILE A 242 10.31 -19.69 -7.75
C ILE A 242 11.39 -19.97 -8.78
N GLU A 243 12.66 -19.82 -8.41
CA GLU A 243 13.77 -20.27 -9.25
C GLU A 243 13.69 -21.78 -9.54
N ASP A 244 13.14 -22.55 -8.60
CA ASP A 244 12.84 -23.98 -8.73
C ASP A 244 11.54 -24.28 -9.51
N GLY A 245 10.85 -23.26 -10.04
CA GLY A 245 9.57 -23.39 -10.77
C GLY A 245 8.37 -23.72 -9.87
N LYS A 246 8.43 -23.36 -8.59
CA LYS A 246 7.35 -23.53 -7.61
C LYS A 246 6.78 -22.18 -7.18
N GLU A 247 5.60 -22.22 -6.58
CA GLU A 247 5.02 -21.04 -5.97
C GLU A 247 5.85 -20.56 -4.77
N GLY A 248 6.13 -19.26 -4.71
CA GLY A 248 6.76 -18.62 -3.56
C GLY A 248 5.75 -18.38 -2.45
N LYS A 249 5.57 -19.34 -1.54
CA LYS A 249 4.62 -19.22 -0.42
C LYS A 249 5.17 -18.42 0.74
N LEU A 250 4.35 -17.54 1.30
CA LEU A 250 4.68 -16.85 2.55
C LEU A 250 4.70 -17.85 3.70
N SER A 251 5.67 -17.66 4.61
CA SER A 251 5.79 -18.47 5.80
C SER A 251 4.55 -18.32 6.69
N ARG A 252 4.10 -19.43 7.27
CA ARG A 252 2.97 -19.43 8.20
C ARG A 252 3.14 -18.39 9.33
N ARG A 253 4.37 -18.25 9.83
CA ARG A 253 4.71 -17.25 10.85
C ARG A 253 4.46 -15.82 10.38
N PHE A 254 4.79 -15.49 9.13
CA PHE A 254 4.55 -14.17 8.56
C PHE A 254 3.05 -13.91 8.40
N LEU A 255 2.33 -14.88 7.82
CA LEU A 255 0.88 -14.82 7.64
C LEU A 255 0.12 -14.64 8.96
N ASP A 256 0.46 -15.43 9.98
CA ASP A 256 -0.16 -15.35 11.30
C ASP A 256 0.15 -14.00 11.97
N THR A 257 1.41 -13.52 11.87
CA THR A 257 1.79 -12.20 12.42
C THR A 257 0.95 -11.07 11.82
N CYS A 258 0.76 -11.08 10.49
CA CYS A 258 -0.04 -10.06 9.81
C CYS A 258 -1.54 -10.19 10.14
N SER A 259 -2.09 -11.41 10.08
CA SER A 259 -3.52 -11.66 10.28
C SER A 259 -3.95 -11.35 11.71
N GLU A 260 -3.17 -11.77 12.70
CA GLU A 260 -3.45 -11.50 14.12
C GLU A 260 -3.37 -10.00 14.44
N ALA A 261 -2.36 -9.30 13.93
CA ALA A 261 -2.20 -7.88 14.18
C ALA A 261 -3.31 -7.02 13.54
N LEU A 262 -3.79 -7.42 12.36
CA LEU A 262 -4.86 -6.71 11.65
C LEU A 262 -6.26 -7.14 12.13
N GLY A 263 -6.39 -8.33 12.71
CA GLY A 263 -7.65 -8.92 13.14
C GLY A 263 -8.57 -9.28 11.97
N VAL A 264 -7.98 -9.68 10.83
CA VAL A 264 -8.70 -10.06 9.60
C VAL A 264 -8.03 -11.26 8.95
N GLU A 265 -8.81 -12.01 8.17
CA GLU A 265 -8.26 -13.05 7.30
C GLU A 265 -7.65 -12.42 6.04
N LEU A 266 -6.50 -12.97 5.63
CA LEU A 266 -5.71 -12.51 4.50
C LEU A 266 -5.57 -13.64 3.48
N TYR A 267 -5.49 -13.29 2.20
CA TYR A 267 -5.09 -14.19 1.13
C TYR A 267 -3.83 -13.67 0.44
N GLU A 268 -3.05 -14.59 -0.12
CA GLU A 268 -1.74 -14.29 -0.71
C GLU A 268 -1.79 -14.45 -2.24
N LEU A 269 -1.10 -13.57 -2.98
CA LEU A 269 -0.98 -13.63 -4.45
C LEU A 269 0.44 -13.25 -4.88
N GLY A 270 1.10 -14.13 -5.65
CA GLY A 270 2.42 -13.87 -6.24
C GLY A 270 2.33 -13.41 -7.69
N SER A 271 2.69 -12.16 -7.95
CA SER A 271 2.69 -11.50 -9.27
C SER A 271 4.09 -11.49 -9.89
N TYR A 272 4.16 -11.68 -11.22
CA TYR A 272 5.41 -11.70 -12.00
C TYR A 272 5.41 -10.56 -12.99
N SER A 273 6.50 -9.79 -12.98
CA SER A 273 7.03 -8.69 -13.82
C SER A 273 8.02 -9.04 -14.92
#